data_AF-A0A0N5AJX5-F1
#
_entry.id   AF-A0A0N5AJX5-F1
#
_cell.length_a   1.000
_cell.length_b   1.000
_cell.length_c   1.000
_cell.angle_alpha   90.00
_cell.angle_beta   90.00
_cell.angle_gamma   90.00
#
_symmetry.space_group_name_H-M   'P 1'
#
loop_
_entity.id
_entity.type
_entity.pdbx_description
1 polymer ?
#
loop_
_entity_poly.entity_id
_entity_poly.type
_entity_poly.pdbx_seq_one_letter_code
_entity_poly.pdbx_strand_id
1 'polypeptide(L)'
;MATYWRRLSIFFSLVLFTAAVALVIVALLTEYWLESRPLDAKNAVNRYNYIHSGLFKGSRQLDWGLGPRYKALSFSFYLMIATMVLLLIPNVLMFVTEKSIRNPKNDKHLSVDNTAFLY
;
A
#
# COMPACT_ATOMS: atom_id res chain seq x y z
N MET A 1 -9.04 -6.78 -31.60
CA MET A 1 -9.68 -6.67 -30.26
C MET A 1 -8.70 -6.82 -29.10
N ALA A 2 -7.78 -7.78 -29.09
CA ALA A 2 -6.84 -8.02 -27.97
C ALA A 2 -5.97 -6.80 -27.56
N THR A 3 -5.64 -5.92 -28.49
CA THR A 3 -4.83 -4.71 -28.23
C THR A 3 -5.55 -3.65 -27.40
N TYR A 4 -6.89 -3.55 -27.50
CA TYR A 4 -7.69 -2.54 -26.79
C TYR A 4 -7.82 -2.89 -25.31
N TRP A 5 -8.12 -4.16 -25.02
CA TRP A 5 -8.17 -4.72 -23.66
C TRP A 5 -6.83 -4.56 -22.93
N ARG A 6 -5.72 -4.71 -23.64
CA ARG A 6 -4.38 -4.55 -23.07
C ARG A 6 -4.10 -3.10 -22.65
N ARG A 7 -4.44 -2.12 -23.50
CA ARG A 7 -4.28 -0.69 -23.19
C ARG A 7 -5.19 -0.26 -22.04
N LEU A 8 -6.42 -0.77 -22.01
CA LEU A 8 -7.38 -0.50 -20.96
C LEU A 8 -6.90 -1.05 -19.61
N SER A 9 -6.36 -2.27 -19.59
CA SER A 9 -5.79 -2.87 -18.38
C SER A 9 -4.61 -2.08 -17.81
N ILE A 10 -3.73 -1.53 -18.67
CA ILE A 10 -2.60 -0.69 -18.24
C ILE A 10 -3.09 0.63 -17.65
N PHE A 11 -4.13 1.23 -18.22
CA PHE A 11 -4.70 2.47 -17.70
C PHE A 11 -5.34 2.25 -16.32
N PHE A 12 -6.13 1.19 -16.17
CA PHE A 12 -6.76 0.85 -14.90
C PHE A 12 -5.75 0.50 -13.80
N SER A 13 -4.67 -0.23 -14.13
CA SER A 13 -3.63 -0.53 -13.13
C SER A 13 -2.91 0.74 -12.67
N LEU A 14 -2.65 1.68 -13.57
CA LEU A 14 -2.02 2.96 -13.23
C LEU A 14 -2.91 3.82 -12.33
N VAL A 15 -4.21 3.91 -12.63
CA VAL A 15 -5.18 4.66 -11.81
C VAL A 15 -5.36 4.01 -10.43
N LEU A 16 -5.44 2.68 -10.36
CA LEU A 16 -5.53 1.97 -9.08
C LEU A 16 -4.26 2.15 -8.24
N PHE A 17 -3.10 2.14 -8.89
CA PHE A 17 -1.82 2.35 -8.22
C PHE A 17 -1.71 3.77 -7.63
N THR A 18 -2.05 4.80 -8.42
CA THR A 18 -2.02 6.19 -7.93
C THR A 18 -3.03 6.42 -6.81
N ALA A 19 -4.24 5.85 -6.91
CA ALA A 19 -5.24 5.91 -5.85
C ALA A 19 -4.76 5.21 -4.57
N ALA A 20 -4.10 4.05 -4.68
CA ALA A 20 -3.55 3.33 -3.54
C ALA A 20 -2.46 4.14 -2.83
N VAL A 21 -1.53 4.74 -3.58
CA VAL A 21 -0.47 5.60 -3.02
C VAL A 21 -1.08 6.83 -2.34
N ALA A 22 -2.09 7.46 -2.95
CA ALA A 22 -2.78 8.60 -2.35
C ALA A 22 -3.46 8.23 -1.01
N LEU A 23 -4.16 7.10 -0.96
CA LEU A 23 -4.77 6.60 0.29
C LEU A 23 -3.74 6.33 1.38
N VAL A 24 -2.56 5.82 1.02
CA VAL A 24 -1.46 5.58 1.97
C VAL A 24 -0.91 6.90 2.50
N ILE A 25 -0.73 7.90 1.65
CA ILE A 25 -0.28 9.23 2.06
C ILE A 25 -1.30 9.86 3.02
N VAL A 26 -2.59 9.79 2.71
CA VAL A 26 -3.66 10.28 3.61
C VAL A 26 -3.65 9.51 4.93
N ALA A 27 -3.44 8.19 4.87
CA ALA A 27 -3.35 7.33 6.04
C ALA A 27 -2.15 7.68 6.95
N LEU A 28 -1.00 8.01 6.35
CA LEU A 28 0.22 8.45 7.03
C LEU A 28 0.05 9.80 7.70
N LEU A 29 -0.63 10.74 7.03
CA LEU A 29 -0.87 12.10 7.53
C LEU A 29 -1.96 12.18 8.60
N THR A 30 -2.83 11.17 8.66
CA THR A 30 -3.93 11.16 9.62
C THR A 30 -3.45 10.62 10.96
N GLU A 31 -3.49 11.47 12.00
CA GLU A 31 -3.01 11.12 13.34
C GLU A 31 -4.10 10.55 14.26
N TYR A 32 -5.39 10.66 13.89
CA TYR A 32 -6.53 10.30 14.74
C TYR A 32 -7.34 9.12 14.17
N TRP A 33 -6.74 7.94 14.13
CA TRP A 33 -7.41 6.75 13.60
C TRP A 33 -8.45 6.16 14.54
N LEU A 34 -8.17 6.20 15.84
CA LEU A 34 -9.03 5.59 16.83
C LEU A 34 -8.98 6.42 18.12
N GLU A 35 -10.12 6.97 18.50
CA GLU A 35 -10.34 7.59 19.81
C GLU A 35 -11.20 6.64 20.64
N SER A 36 -10.74 6.30 21.84
CA SER A 36 -11.56 5.64 22.84
C SER A 36 -11.48 6.37 24.17
N ARG A 37 -12.61 6.39 24.88
CA ARG A 37 -12.72 6.96 26.22
C ARG A 37 -12.99 5.81 27.18
N PRO A 38 -11.95 5.29 27.85
CA PRO A 38 -12.11 4.14 28.71
C PRO A 38 -12.96 4.51 29.94
N LEU A 39 -13.84 3.58 30.32
CA LEU A 39 -14.65 3.67 31.54
C LEU A 39 -13.76 3.38 32.75
N ASP A 40 -13.90 4.20 33.79
CA ASP A 40 -13.24 3.95 35.07
C ASP A 40 -13.87 2.74 35.78
N ALA A 41 -13.22 2.16 36.79
CA ALA A 41 -13.70 1.02 37.58
C ALA A 41 -15.07 1.27 38.25
N LYS A 42 -15.49 2.54 38.34
CA LYS A 42 -16.79 2.98 38.83
C LYS A 42 -17.83 3.19 37.72
N ASN A 43 -17.56 2.73 36.50
CA ASN A 43 -18.33 2.99 35.27
C ASN A 43 -18.58 4.48 34.99
N ALA A 44 -17.75 5.36 35.54
CA ALA A 44 -17.83 6.79 35.27
C ALA A 44 -17.07 7.11 33.98
N VAL A 45 -17.74 7.79 33.04
CA VAL A 45 -17.09 8.34 31.84
C VAL A 45 -16.33 9.60 32.26
N ASN A 46 -15.02 9.51 32.39
CA ASN A 46 -14.18 10.66 32.66
C ASN A 46 -13.83 11.36 31.34
N ARG A 47 -14.23 12.63 31.18
CA ARG A 47 -13.95 13.43 29.97
C ARG A 47 -12.46 13.65 29.72
N TYR A 48 -11.64 13.52 30.75
CA TYR A 48 -10.20 13.71 30.69
C TYR A 48 -9.43 12.43 30.40
N ASN A 49 -10.10 11.28 30.38
CA ASN A 49 -9.50 10.01 30.05
C ASN A 49 -9.67 9.72 28.55
N TYR A 50 -8.56 9.69 27.83
CA TYR A 50 -8.57 9.46 26.39
C TYR A 50 -7.44 8.54 25.97
N ILE A 51 -7.74 7.74 24.97
CA ILE A 51 -6.77 6.95 24.24
C ILE A 51 -6.94 7.33 22.77
N HIS A 52 -5.93 7.99 22.24
CA HIS A 52 -5.81 8.26 20.81
C HIS A 52 -4.75 7.35 20.22
N SER A 53 -5.09 6.71 19.12
CA SER A 53 -4.17 5.91 18.33
C SER A 53 -4.09 6.50 16.93
N GLY A 54 -2.89 6.94 16.56
CA GLY A 54 -2.50 7.22 15.19
C GLY A 54 -1.56 6.13 14.67
N LEU A 55 -1.22 6.24 13.38
CA LEU A 55 -0.33 5.28 12.73
C LEU A 55 1.11 5.35 13.30
N PHE A 56 1.62 6.58 13.47
CA PHE A 56 2.97 6.85 13.96
C PHE A 56 3.06 7.18 15.44
N LYS A 57 2.01 7.82 15.97
CA LYS A 57 1.94 8.26 17.35
C LYS A 57 0.59 7.89 17.94
N GLY A 58 0.61 7.27 19.11
CA GLY A 58 -0.56 7.16 19.97
C GLY A 58 -0.30 7.89 21.28
N SER A 59 -1.31 8.56 21.81
CA SER A 59 -1.27 9.19 23.13
C SER A 59 -2.38 8.62 24.00
N ARG A 60 -2.03 8.17 25.20
CA ARG A 60 -3.01 7.74 26.20
C ARG A 60 -2.85 8.56 27.47
N GLN A 61 -3.97 9.00 28.04
CA GLN A 61 -4.01 9.70 29.31
C GLN A 61 -5.08 9.02 30.17
N LEU A 62 -4.66 8.04 30.98
CA LEU A 62 -5.55 7.33 31.91
C LEU A 62 -5.58 7.99 33.30
N ASP A 63 -4.43 8.46 33.78
CA ASP A 63 -4.30 9.05 35.11
C ASP A 63 -3.84 10.50 35.00
N TRP A 64 -4.67 11.44 35.48
CA TRP A 64 -4.39 12.88 35.44
C TRP A 64 -3.02 13.22 36.04
N GLY A 65 -2.63 12.55 37.14
CA GLY A 65 -1.38 12.84 37.86
C GLY A 65 -0.09 12.38 37.18
N LEU A 66 -0.18 11.51 36.16
CA LEU A 66 0.99 10.92 35.48
C LEU A 66 1.26 11.52 34.10
N GLY A 67 0.38 12.41 33.63
CA GLY A 67 0.47 13.09 32.34
C GLY A 67 0.25 12.17 31.12
N PRO A 68 0.24 12.73 29.90
CA PRO A 68 0.07 11.97 28.67
C PRO A 68 1.25 11.01 28.45
N ARG A 69 0.95 9.74 28.16
CA ARG A 69 1.95 8.74 27.77
C ARG A 69 1.88 8.52 26.27
N TYR A 70 2.99 8.80 25.58
CA TYR A 70 3.14 8.57 24.15
C TYR A 70 3.65 7.15 23.90
N LYS A 71 3.02 6.44 22.96
CA LYS A 71 3.55 5.19 22.41
C LYS A 71 3.97 5.43 20.96
N ALA A 72 5.20 5.06 20.63
CA ALA A 72 5.72 5.12 19.28
C ALA A 72 5.36 3.85 18.52
N LEU A 73 4.85 4.03 17.29
CA LEU A 73 4.52 3.01 16.28
C LEU A 73 3.46 1.98 16.69
N SER A 74 2.34 1.99 15.96
CA SER A 74 1.25 1.03 16.16
C SER A 74 1.39 -0.18 15.22
N PHE A 75 0.83 -1.33 15.59
CA PHE A 75 0.81 -2.55 14.77
C PHE A 75 0.25 -2.31 13.35
N SER A 76 -0.70 -1.38 13.23
CA SER A 76 -1.28 -0.95 11.95
C SER A 76 -0.25 -0.38 10.96
N PHE A 77 0.87 0.16 11.43
CA PHE A 77 1.95 0.65 10.58
C PHE A 77 2.63 -0.47 9.79
N TYR A 78 2.94 -1.58 10.46
CA TYR A 78 3.55 -2.75 9.81
C TYR A 78 2.61 -3.39 8.80
N LEU A 79 1.31 -3.42 9.10
CA LEU A 79 0.29 -3.95 8.21
C LEU A 79 0.14 -3.06 6.95
N MET A 80 0.23 -1.74 7.10
CA MET A 80 0.25 -0.81 5.97
C MET A 80 1.49 -1.02 5.09
N ILE A 81 2.68 -1.19 5.67
CA ILE A 81 3.89 -1.51 4.88
C ILE A 81 3.72 -2.85 4.15
N ALA A 82 3.19 -3.87 4.83
CA ALA A 82 2.97 -5.19 4.23
C ALA A 82 2.00 -5.11 3.04
N THR A 83 0.91 -4.33 3.14
CA THR A 83 -0.03 -4.13 2.03
C THR A 83 0.58 -3.39 0.85
N MET A 84 1.46 -2.40 1.11
CA MET A 84 2.23 -1.72 0.05
C MET A 84 3.16 -2.68 -0.70
N VAL A 85 3.87 -3.55 0.02
CA VAL A 85 4.72 -4.57 -0.61
C VAL A 85 3.87 -5.57 -1.39
N LEU A 86 2.76 -6.04 -0.82
CA LEU A 86 1.88 -7.02 -1.46
C LEU A 86 1.24 -6.48 -2.75
N LEU A 87 0.80 -5.21 -2.76
CA LEU A 87 0.24 -4.54 -3.94
C LEU A 87 1.27 -4.32 -5.05
N LEU A 88 2.55 -4.27 -4.71
CA LEU A 88 3.64 -4.13 -5.68
C LEU A 88 3.88 -5.43 -6.46
N ILE A 89 3.67 -6.60 -5.84
CA ILE A 89 3.92 -7.92 -6.44
C ILE A 89 3.18 -8.13 -7.77
N PRO A 90 1.85 -7.95 -7.87
CA PRO A 90 1.13 -8.16 -9.13
C PRO A 90 1.50 -7.14 -10.21
N ASN A 91 1.85 -5.90 -9.82
CA ASN A 91 2.29 -4.86 -10.77
C ASN A 91 3.66 -5.21 -11.38
N VAL A 92 4.61 -5.64 -10.55
CA VAL A 92 5.94 -6.08 -11.02
C VAL A 92 5.82 -7.37 -11.84
N LEU A 93 5.01 -8.33 -11.39
CA LEU A 93 4.78 -9.57 -12.11
C LEU A 93 4.20 -9.30 -13.50
N MET A 94 3.18 -8.45 -13.62
CA MET A 94 2.60 -8.10 -14.91
C MET A 94 3.64 -7.45 -15.84
N PHE A 95 4.47 -6.53 -15.32
CA PHE A 95 5.53 -5.89 -16.08
C PHE A 95 6.62 -6.87 -16.55
N VAL A 96 7.05 -7.78 -15.68
CA VAL A 96 8.03 -8.83 -15.99
C VAL A 96 7.47 -9.81 -17.02
N THR A 97 6.22 -10.24 -16.86
CA THR A 97 5.56 -11.15 -17.80
C THR A 97 5.40 -10.48 -19.17
N GLU A 98 5.12 -9.18 -19.20
CA GLU A 98 5.02 -8.43 -20.46
C GLU A 98 6.35 -8.32 -21.22
N LYS A 99 7.47 -8.17 -20.50
CA LYS A 99 8.82 -8.21 -21.10
C LYS A 99 9.19 -9.62 -21.53
N SER A 100 8.91 -10.62 -20.68
CA SER A 100 9.16 -12.03 -20.96
C SER A 100 8.33 -12.57 -22.14
N ILE A 101 7.15 -12.03 -22.43
CA ILE A 101 6.35 -12.39 -23.62
C ILE A 101 6.83 -11.66 -24.88
N ARG A 102 7.40 -10.44 -24.74
CA ARG A 102 7.98 -9.70 -25.88
C ARG A 102 9.31 -10.31 -26.36
N ASN A 103 10.16 -10.78 -25.46
CA ASN A 103 11.47 -11.32 -25.78
C ASN A 103 11.48 -12.58 -26.70
N PRO A 104 10.66 -13.63 -26.48
CA PRO A 104 10.72 -14.89 -27.24
C PRO A 104 10.22 -14.77 -28.68
N LYS A 105 9.66 -13.61 -29.06
CA LYS A 105 9.29 -13.33 -30.46
C LYS A 105 10.45 -12.73 -31.24
N ASN A 106 11.40 -12.08 -30.59
CA ASN A 106 12.57 -11.50 -31.25
C ASN A 106 13.59 -12.60 -31.61
N ASP A 107 13.75 -13.58 -30.72
CA ASP A 107 14.69 -14.70 -30.91
C ASP A 107 14.26 -15.63 -32.05
N LYS A 108 12.95 -15.76 -32.28
CA LYS A 108 12.40 -16.57 -33.38
C LYS A 108 12.48 -15.87 -34.74
N HIS A 109 12.55 -14.54 -34.76
CA HIS A 109 12.75 -13.77 -35.99
C HIS A 109 14.23 -13.74 -36.40
N LEU A 110 15.15 -13.68 -35.43
CA LEU A 110 16.59 -13.68 -35.69
C LEU A 110 17.13 -15.06 -36.16
N SER A 111 16.45 -16.15 -35.81
CA SER A 111 16.85 -17.52 -36.15
C SER A 111 16.51 -17.95 -37.58
N VAL A 112 15.83 -17.12 -38.38
CA VAL A 112 15.33 -17.53 -39.72
C VAL A 112 15.64 -16.47 -40.80
N ASP A 113 16.70 -15.69 -40.65
CA ASP A 113 17.27 -14.97 -41.80
C ASP A 113 18.34 -15.85 -42.48
N ASN A 114 17.87 -16.94 -43.11
CA ASN A 114 18.67 -17.73 -44.04
C ASN A 114 18.86 -17.02 -45.41
N THR A 115 18.37 -15.80 -45.55
CA THR A 115 18.40 -15.00 -46.79
C THR A 115 19.68 -14.18 -46.96
N ALA A 116 20.56 -14.13 -45.95
CA ALA A 116 21.84 -13.41 -46.03
C ALA A 116 23.01 -14.23 -46.64
N PHE A 117 22.81 -15.52 -46.93
CA PHE A 117 23.86 -16.41 -47.49
C PHE A 117 23.70 -16.70 -48.99
N LEU A 118 22.80 -16.01 -49.69
CA LEU A 118 22.44 -16.30 -51.09
C LEU A 118 22.82 -15.22 -52.10
N TYR A 119 23.68 -14.26 -51.74
CA TYR A 119 24.33 -13.35 -52.69
C TYR A 119 25.82 -13.25 -52.45
#